data_AF-A0A2Z6E6F8-F1
#
_entry.id   AF-A0A2Z6E6F8-F1
#
_cell.length_a   1.000
_cell.length_b   1.000
_cell.length_c   1.000
_cell.angle_alpha   90.00
_cell.angle_beta   90.00
_cell.angle_gamma   90.00
#
_symmetry.space_group_name_H-M   'P 1'
#
loop_
_entity.id
_entity.type
_entity.pdbx_description
1 polymer ?
#
loop_
_entity_poly.entity_id
_entity_poly.type
_entity_poly.pdbx_seq_one_letter_code
_entity_poly.pdbx_strand_id
1 'polypeptide(L)'
;MARLATHVYTDQASIARLEAMVRELPTNGHVRLWLKEGGNCDGFICERPNVQLFRDSDDREGFNAIVRLDHRGIGGWSRFVWLDDIARIEHLDSTLGGES
;
A
#
# COMPACT_ATOMS: atom_id res chain seq x y z
N MET A 1 -20.64 2.66 7.84
CA MET A 1 -19.59 3.39 8.57
C MET A 1 -18.56 3.84 7.56
N ALA A 2 -18.41 5.16 7.33
CA ALA A 2 -17.44 5.69 6.38
C ALA A 2 -16.01 5.48 6.91
N ARG A 3 -15.08 5.11 6.03
CA ARG A 3 -13.68 4.86 6.42
C ARG A 3 -12.90 6.15 6.28
N LEU A 4 -12.22 6.55 7.35
CA LEU A 4 -11.48 7.81 7.37
C LEU A 4 -10.09 7.62 6.76
N ALA A 5 -9.66 8.58 5.96
CA ALA A 5 -8.32 8.65 5.37
C ALA A 5 -7.71 10.02 5.63
N THR A 6 -6.37 10.09 5.72
CA THR A 6 -5.64 11.36 5.83
C THR A 6 -5.72 12.18 4.54
N HIS A 7 -5.91 11.52 3.41
CA HIS A 7 -6.01 12.15 2.11
C HIS A 7 -6.92 11.32 1.21
N VAL A 8 -7.67 11.98 0.32
CA VAL A 8 -8.58 11.32 -0.62
C VAL A 8 -8.44 11.94 -2.00
N TYR A 9 -8.59 11.12 -3.03
CA TYR A 9 -8.46 11.54 -4.42
C TYR A 9 -9.78 11.42 -5.17
N THR A 10 -10.21 12.50 -5.81
CA THR A 10 -11.44 12.54 -6.61
C THR A 10 -11.15 12.58 -8.12
N ASP A 11 -9.92 12.85 -8.51
CA ASP A 11 -9.47 12.91 -9.89
C ASP A 11 -9.16 11.52 -10.47
N GLN A 12 -9.56 11.29 -11.72
CA GLN A 12 -9.37 10.01 -12.42
C GLN A 12 -7.90 9.62 -12.60
N ALA A 13 -6.98 10.57 -12.84
CA ALA A 13 -5.57 10.24 -13.02
C ALA A 13 -4.95 9.76 -11.69
N SER A 14 -5.37 10.36 -10.58
CA SER A 14 -4.94 9.95 -9.23
C SER A 14 -5.48 8.56 -8.87
N ILE A 15 -6.75 8.29 -9.18
CA ILE A 15 -7.37 6.97 -8.97
C ILE A 15 -6.67 5.91 -9.81
N ALA A 16 -6.43 6.17 -11.10
CA ALA A 16 -5.74 5.25 -11.99
C ALA A 16 -4.31 4.95 -11.52
N ARG A 17 -3.61 5.94 -10.94
CA ARG A 17 -2.30 5.75 -10.33
C ARG A 17 -2.36 4.82 -9.12
N LEU A 18 -3.35 4.99 -8.24
CA LEU A 18 -3.57 4.09 -7.10
C LEU A 18 -3.85 2.66 -7.59
N GLU A 19 -4.73 2.50 -8.58
CA GLU A 19 -5.01 1.18 -9.17
C GLU A 19 -3.78 0.54 -9.82
N ALA A 20 -2.93 1.32 -10.48
CA ALA A 20 -1.67 0.83 -11.04
C ALA A 20 -0.74 0.32 -9.93
N MET A 21 -0.60 1.05 -8.83
CA MET A 21 0.19 0.61 -7.67
C MET A 21 -0.41 -0.65 -7.01
N VAL A 22 -1.73 -0.75 -6.91
CA VAL A 22 -2.41 -1.98 -6.45
C VAL A 22 -2.05 -3.19 -7.31
N ARG A 23 -1.96 -3.00 -8.64
CA ARG A 23 -1.62 -4.07 -9.59
C ARG A 23 -0.14 -4.44 -9.54
N GLU A 24 0.74 -3.49 -9.25
CA GLU A 24 2.17 -3.72 -9.06
C GLU A 24 2.43 -4.58 -7.81
N LEU A 25 1.63 -4.42 -6.75
CA LEU A 25 1.82 -5.16 -5.51
C LEU A 25 1.54 -6.67 -5.68
N PRO A 26 2.48 -7.54 -5.23
CA PRO A 26 2.31 -8.97 -5.31
C PRO A 26 1.23 -9.44 -4.34
N THR A 27 0.46 -10.44 -4.75
CA THR A 27 -0.45 -11.14 -3.83
C THR A 27 0.36 -12.16 -3.04
N ASN A 28 0.39 -12.05 -1.71
CA ASN A 28 1.11 -12.99 -0.84
C ASN A 28 2.64 -13.01 -1.07
N GLY A 29 3.27 -11.83 -1.14
CA GLY A 29 4.72 -11.68 -1.33
C GLY A 29 5.38 -10.73 -0.33
N HIS A 30 6.69 -10.86 -0.17
CA HIS A 30 7.50 -9.94 0.64
C HIS A 30 7.89 -8.70 -0.17
N VAL A 31 7.59 -7.52 0.36
CA VAL A 31 8.00 -6.24 -0.25
C VAL A 31 8.61 -5.30 0.78
N ARG A 32 9.39 -4.35 0.29
CA ARG A 32 9.80 -3.14 1.00
C ARG A 32 9.17 -1.92 0.34
N LEU A 33 8.40 -1.17 1.12
CA LEU A 33 7.77 0.08 0.72
C LEU A 33 8.63 1.25 1.18
N TRP A 34 9.04 2.10 0.25
CA TRP A 34 9.71 3.35 0.55
C TRP A 34 8.66 4.45 0.66
N LEU A 35 8.66 5.17 1.77
CA LEU A 35 7.72 6.26 2.04
C LEU A 35 8.26 7.58 1.49
N LYS A 36 7.35 8.47 1.08
CA LYS A 36 7.69 9.82 0.61
C LYS A 36 8.41 10.65 1.68
N GLU A 37 8.07 10.45 2.95
CA GLU A 37 8.69 11.15 4.09
C GLU A 37 10.11 10.66 4.44
N GLY A 38 10.69 9.75 3.65
CA GLY A 38 12.08 9.28 3.82
C GLY A 38 12.24 8.02 4.68
N GLY A 39 11.14 7.41 5.12
CA GLY A 39 11.13 6.12 5.80
C GLY A 39 11.02 4.93 4.83
N ASN A 40 11.21 3.71 5.36
CA ASN A 40 10.82 2.49 4.65
C ASN A 40 10.18 1.48 5.61
N CYS A 41 9.38 0.59 5.05
CA CYS A 41 8.69 -0.47 5.77
C CYS A 41 8.80 -1.75 4.96
N ASP A 42 9.38 -2.80 5.52
CA ASP A 42 9.28 -4.15 4.96
C ASP A 42 8.18 -4.96 5.64
N GLY A 43 7.63 -5.91 4.88
CA GLY A 43 6.64 -6.85 5.36
C GLY A 43 5.96 -7.63 4.24
N PHE A 44 5.18 -8.62 4.65
CA PHE A 44 4.46 -9.50 3.74
C PHE A 44 3.08 -8.92 3.43
N ILE A 45 2.75 -8.85 2.14
CA ILE A 45 1.41 -8.47 1.71
C ILE A 45 0.52 -9.71 1.76
N CYS A 46 -0.26 -9.90 2.81
CA CYS A 46 -1.20 -11.01 2.89
C CYS A 46 -2.36 -10.87 1.90
N GLU A 47 -2.87 -9.66 1.71
CA GLU A 47 -3.99 -9.37 0.83
C GLU A 47 -3.68 -8.17 -0.07
N ARG A 48 -4.01 -8.29 -1.36
CA ARG A 48 -3.82 -7.19 -2.30
C ARG A 48 -4.72 -6.02 -1.87
N PRO A 49 -4.18 -4.79 -1.75
CA PRO A 49 -4.98 -3.62 -1.42
C PRO A 49 -6.06 -3.37 -2.48
N ASN A 50 -7.12 -2.67 -2.09
CA ASN A 50 -8.18 -2.26 -3.02
C ASN A 50 -8.45 -0.77 -2.89
N VAL A 51 -8.66 -0.11 -4.03
CA VAL A 51 -9.11 1.28 -4.09
C VAL A 51 -10.58 1.33 -3.66
N GLN A 52 -10.85 2.11 -2.63
CA GLN A 52 -12.18 2.20 -2.01
C GLN A 52 -12.51 3.66 -1.73
N LEU A 53 -13.77 3.94 -1.45
CA LEU A 53 -14.22 5.26 -1.03
C LEU A 53 -13.85 5.50 0.43
N PHE A 54 -13.16 6.60 0.70
CA PHE A 54 -12.81 7.10 2.01
C PHE A 54 -13.32 8.53 2.17
N ARG A 55 -13.29 8.99 3.41
CA ARG A 55 -13.61 10.36 3.77
C ARG A 55 -12.43 11.00 4.49
N ASP A 56 -12.07 12.21 4.08
CA ASP A 56 -11.04 13.00 4.74
C ASP A 56 -11.57 13.79 5.95
N SER A 57 -10.66 14.35 6.75
CA SER A 57 -10.96 15.28 7.87
C SER A 57 -11.82 16.49 7.47
N ASP A 58 -11.77 16.92 6.20
CA ASP A 58 -12.63 17.99 5.66
C ASP A 58 -14.03 17.50 5.21
N ASP A 59 -14.44 16.29 5.61
CA ASP A 59 -15.68 15.61 5.17
C ASP A 59 -15.74 15.37 3.64
N ARG A 60 -14.61 15.49 2.95
CA ARG A 60 -14.53 15.21 1.50
C ARG A 60 -14.53 13.72 1.24
N GLU A 61 -15.39 13.30 0.33
CA GLU A 61 -15.45 11.92 -0.14
C GLU A 61 -14.57 11.76 -1.38
N GLY A 62 -13.74 10.72 -1.38
CA GLY A 62 -12.88 10.39 -2.50
C GLY A 62 -12.26 9.01 -2.34
N PHE A 63 -11.41 8.64 -3.27
CA PHE A 63 -10.82 7.32 -3.33
C PHE A 63 -9.42 7.32 -2.74
N ASN A 64 -9.10 6.24 -2.02
CA ASN A 64 -7.74 5.94 -1.61
C ASN A 64 -7.58 4.41 -1.50
N ALA A 65 -6.38 3.96 -1.21
CA ALA A 65 -6.06 2.57 -0.95
C ALA A 65 -5.04 2.47 0.18
N ILE A 66 -5.18 1.43 0.98
CA ILE A 66 -4.28 1.14 2.10
C ILE A 66 -3.80 -0.30 1.96
N VAL A 67 -2.49 -0.51 2.06
CA VAL A 67 -1.87 -1.83 2.05
C VAL A 67 -1.58 -2.26 3.48
N ARG A 68 -1.89 -3.53 3.80
CA ARG A 68 -1.55 -4.15 5.07
C ARG A 68 -0.31 -5.01 4.87
N LEU A 69 0.76 -4.65 5.56
CA LEU A 69 1.97 -5.45 5.70
C LEU A 69 1.89 -6.25 7.00
N ASP A 70 2.22 -7.53 6.92
CA ASP A 70 2.29 -8.45 8.06
C ASP A 70 3.75 -8.89 8.29
N HIS A 71 4.12 -9.17 9.54
CA HIS A 71 5.46 -9.64 9.86
C HIS A 71 5.42 -11.09 10.34
N ARG A 72 5.99 -11.99 9.53
CA ARG A 72 6.02 -13.44 9.78
C ARG A 72 6.71 -13.88 11.09
N GLY A 73 7.49 -12.99 11.71
CA GLY A 73 8.25 -13.26 12.94
C GLY A 73 7.61 -12.68 14.21
N ILE A 74 6.60 -11.81 14.07
CA ILE A 74 5.94 -11.14 15.20
C ILE A 74 4.45 -11.37 15.06
N GLY A 75 3.92 -12.37 15.77
CA GLY A 75 2.50 -12.70 15.73
C GLY A 75 1.63 -11.50 16.08
N GLY A 76 0.72 -11.13 15.18
CA GLY A 76 -0.22 -10.02 15.36
C GLY A 76 0.33 -8.64 14.99
N TRP A 77 1.58 -8.54 14.51
CA TRP A 77 2.06 -7.28 13.96
C TRP A 77 1.52 -7.08 12.55
N SER A 78 0.73 -6.02 12.38
CA SER A 78 0.30 -5.56 11.07
C SER A 78 0.51 -4.06 10.96
N ARG A 79 1.07 -3.63 9.85
CA ARG A 79 1.30 -2.22 9.54
C ARG A 79 0.47 -1.83 8.33
N PHE A 80 -0.29 -0.75 8.49
CA PHE A 80 -1.11 -0.20 7.43
C PHE A 80 -0.38 1.00 6.83
N VAL A 81 -0.19 1.00 5.52
CA VAL A 81 0.50 2.06 4.78
C VAL A 81 -0.42 2.54 3.66
N TRP A 82 -0.58 3.86 3.53
CA TRP A 82 -1.36 4.45 2.44
C TRP A 82 -0.59 4.32 1.13
N LEU A 83 -1.26 3.92 0.05
CA LEU A 83 -0.61 3.80 -1.26
C LEU A 83 -0.08 5.14 -1.77
N ASP A 84 -0.77 6.22 -1.43
CA ASP A 84 -0.29 7.57 -1.74
C ASP A 84 0.99 7.94 -0.99
N ASP A 85 1.23 7.40 0.20
CA ASP A 85 2.47 7.72 0.92
C ASP A 85 3.69 6.96 0.35
N ILE A 86 3.45 5.97 -0.49
CA ILE A 86 4.51 5.15 -1.10
C ILE A 86 5.17 5.93 -2.22
N ALA A 87 6.49 6.12 -2.10
CA ALA A 87 7.34 6.65 -3.14
C ALA A 87 7.82 5.55 -4.11
N ARG A 88 8.12 4.36 -3.58
CA ARG A 88 8.62 3.22 -4.37
C ARG A 88 8.29 1.88 -3.72
N ILE A 89 7.96 0.88 -4.53
CA ILE A 89 7.75 -0.51 -4.12
C ILE A 89 8.97 -1.33 -4.56
N GLU A 90 9.57 -2.06 -3.63
CA GLU A 90 10.70 -2.95 -3.88
C GLU A 90 10.28 -4.39 -3.54
N HIS A 91 10.38 -5.30 -4.50
CA HIS A 91 9.97 -6.69 -4.33
C HIS A 91 11.14 -7.48 -3.76
N LEU A 92 11.01 -7.93 -2.51
CA LEU A 92 12.05 -8.72 -1.83
C LEU A 92 11.89 -10.22 -2.09
N ASP A 93 10.68 -10.66 -2.50
CA ASP A 93 10.39 -12.05 -2.85
C ASP A 93 10.92 -12.46 -4.22
N SER A 94 11.32 -11.51 -5.07
CA SER A 94 11.98 -11.79 -6.35
C SER A 94 13.44 -12.20 -6.14
N THR A 95 13.67 -13.30 -5.41
CA THR A 95 14.81 -14.19 -5.72
C THR A 95 14.45 -14.96 -6.99
N LEU A 96 14.59 -14.28 -8.12
CA LEU A 96 14.93 -14.90 -9.39
C LEU A 96 16.22 -14.19 -9.84
N GLY A 97 17.31 -14.58 -9.19
CA GLY A 97 18.61 -13.94 -9.37
C GLY A 97 19.63 -14.53 -8.41
N GLY A 98 20.21 -15.67 -8.80
CA GLY A 98 21.41 -16.19 -8.15
C GLY A 98 21.48 -17.71 -8.01
N GLU A 99 21.27 -18.46 -9.09
CA GLU A 99 21.88 -19.79 -9.19
C GLU A 99 23.12 -19.64 -10.07
N SER A 100 24.28 -20.02 -9.52
CA SER A 100 25.63 -19.86 -10.09
C SER A 100 25.93 -20.84 -11.22
#